data_AF-A0A358N549-F1
#
_entry.id   AF-A0A358N549-F1
#
_cell.length_a   1.000
_cell.length_b   1.000
_cell.length_c   1.000
_cell.angle_alpha   90.00
_cell.angle_beta   90.00
_cell.angle_gamma   90.00
#
_symmetry.space_group_name_H-M   'P 1'
#
loop_
_entity.id
_entity.type
_entity.pdbx_description
1 polymer ?
#
loop_
_entity_poly.entity_id
_entity_poly.type
_entity_poly.pdbx_seq_one_letter_code
_entity_poly.pdbx_strand_id
1 'polypeptide(L)'
;MADRPVTAMTLLQQSLLMAELAMISYNDPDEAGRAAASLGFPDLAFYERDGSQAYRFRNQYDCVIACRGTEANEWNDIRADAKVSSVLSETVGRVHRGFKREVDDLWPMLETALMCNQQPLWFCGHSLGGAMATICAGRCLLSHIDSNPERLFSFGSPRVGNPRYIQYTKLDHLRYVNNNDIVTRVPPVWFGYRHCGSEIYLDRGGQIRKSRFAGKTRDRWIGFWRGLLDGKIDPFEDHSIHQYISVIAQALAEDSHAESRNTVDREKIKSGPPKTKQTMKKSLAP
;
A
#
# COMPACT_ATOMS: atom_id res chain seq x y z
N MET A 1 -6.19 -17.01 -6.86
CA MET A 1 -6.75 -15.75 -6.29
C MET A 1 -7.00 -14.72 -7.38
N ALA A 2 -6.15 -14.58 -8.39
CA ALA A 2 -6.43 -13.73 -9.56
C ALA A 2 -7.05 -14.49 -10.75
N ASP A 3 -8.14 -15.19 -10.51
CA ASP A 3 -8.98 -15.86 -11.51
C ASP A 3 -9.98 -14.86 -12.16
N ARG A 4 -9.90 -13.59 -11.74
CA ARG A 4 -10.76 -12.46 -12.07
C ARG A 4 -9.95 -11.15 -12.07
N PRO A 5 -10.44 -10.09 -12.73
CA PRO A 5 -9.81 -8.78 -12.69
C PRO A 5 -9.65 -8.23 -11.27
N VAL A 6 -8.55 -7.52 -11.00
CA VAL A 6 -8.28 -6.85 -9.71
C VAL A 6 -9.36 -5.80 -9.42
N THR A 7 -9.92 -5.14 -10.44
CA THR A 7 -11.05 -4.20 -10.31
C THR A 7 -12.31 -4.83 -9.71
N ALA A 8 -12.49 -6.14 -9.85
CA ALA A 8 -13.64 -6.87 -9.30
C ALA A 8 -13.43 -7.35 -7.85
N MET A 9 -12.23 -7.16 -7.29
CA MET A 9 -11.91 -7.50 -5.90
C MET A 9 -12.39 -6.42 -4.92
N THR A 10 -12.65 -6.81 -3.68
CA THR A 10 -12.89 -5.84 -2.60
C THR A 10 -11.62 -5.04 -2.30
N LEU A 11 -11.74 -3.88 -1.65
CA LEU A 11 -10.58 -3.06 -1.32
C LEU A 11 -9.53 -3.81 -0.49
N LEU A 12 -9.96 -4.62 0.49
CA LEU A 12 -9.03 -5.42 1.30
C LEU A 12 -8.34 -6.52 0.49
N GLN A 13 -9.05 -7.15 -0.46
CA GLN A 13 -8.45 -8.14 -1.37
C GLN A 13 -7.40 -7.49 -2.28
N GLN A 14 -7.71 -6.32 -2.86
CA GLN A 14 -6.74 -5.56 -3.64
C GLN A 14 -5.51 -5.19 -2.80
N SER A 15 -5.73 -4.69 -1.59
CA SER A 15 -4.63 -4.30 -0.70
C SER A 15 -3.77 -5.47 -0.27
N LEU A 16 -4.36 -6.65 0.01
CA LEU A 16 -3.60 -7.85 0.35
C LEU A 16 -2.74 -8.30 -0.83
N LEU A 17 -3.34 -8.43 -2.02
CA LEU A 17 -2.63 -8.81 -3.24
C LEU A 17 -1.45 -7.86 -3.51
N MET A 18 -1.68 -6.55 -3.40
CA MET A 18 -0.63 -5.55 -3.65
C MET A 18 0.46 -5.55 -2.58
N ALA A 19 0.13 -5.88 -1.32
CA ALA A 19 1.11 -6.06 -0.25
C ALA A 19 1.97 -7.30 -0.49
N GLU A 20 1.36 -8.41 -0.92
CA GLU A 20 2.07 -9.66 -1.25
C GLU A 20 2.98 -9.47 -2.47
N LEU A 21 2.51 -8.82 -3.54
CA LEU A 21 3.36 -8.49 -4.70
C LEU A 21 4.50 -7.53 -4.33
N ALA A 22 4.26 -6.58 -3.42
CA ALA A 22 5.32 -5.71 -2.90
C ALA A 22 6.35 -6.50 -2.06
N MET A 23 5.92 -7.51 -1.29
CA MET A 23 6.83 -8.42 -0.58
C MET A 23 7.63 -9.29 -1.56
N ILE A 24 6.97 -9.87 -2.57
CA ILE A 24 7.57 -10.72 -3.60
C ILE A 24 8.65 -9.95 -4.38
N SER A 25 8.52 -8.63 -4.53
CA SER A 25 9.53 -7.80 -5.20
C SER A 25 10.92 -7.84 -4.55
N TYR A 26 11.04 -8.33 -3.31
CA TYR A 26 12.33 -8.51 -2.62
C TYR A 26 13.02 -9.83 -2.94
N ASN A 27 12.32 -10.77 -3.58
CA ASN A 27 12.87 -12.08 -3.93
C ASN A 27 13.68 -11.99 -5.24
N ASP A 28 14.54 -13.00 -5.47
CA ASP A 28 15.18 -13.18 -6.77
C ASP A 28 14.14 -13.51 -7.87
N PRO A 29 14.45 -13.32 -9.16
CA PRO A 29 13.47 -13.48 -10.24
C PRO A 29 12.82 -14.86 -10.31
N ASP A 30 13.53 -15.94 -9.95
CA ASP A 30 13.00 -17.30 -10.04
C ASP A 30 11.99 -17.55 -8.91
N GLU A 31 12.33 -17.16 -7.68
CA GLU A 31 11.41 -17.25 -6.55
C GLU A 31 10.23 -16.30 -6.72
N ALA A 32 10.48 -15.07 -7.18
CA ALA A 32 9.45 -14.09 -7.45
C ALA A 32 8.45 -14.60 -8.51
N GLY A 33 8.95 -15.24 -9.57
CA GLY A 33 8.11 -15.84 -10.61
C GLY A 33 7.20 -16.94 -10.08
N ARG A 34 7.74 -17.86 -9.26
CA ARG A 34 6.94 -18.93 -8.64
C ARG A 34 5.87 -18.36 -7.70
N ALA A 35 6.24 -17.41 -6.84
CA ALA A 35 5.33 -16.79 -5.90
C ALA A 35 4.23 -15.99 -6.60
N ALA A 36 4.58 -15.14 -7.58
CA ALA A 36 3.62 -14.36 -8.34
C ALA A 36 2.67 -15.25 -9.16
N ALA A 37 3.19 -16.33 -9.76
CA ALA A 37 2.35 -17.30 -10.48
C ALA A 37 1.29 -17.93 -9.56
N SER A 38 1.64 -18.24 -8.31
CA SER A 38 0.68 -18.76 -7.31
C SER A 38 -0.42 -17.75 -6.93
N LEU A 39 -0.13 -16.45 -7.02
CA LEU A 39 -1.12 -15.39 -6.84
C LEU A 39 -1.97 -15.15 -8.09
N GLY A 40 -1.60 -15.77 -9.22
CA GLY A 40 -2.27 -15.66 -10.51
C GLY A 40 -1.67 -14.62 -11.45
N PHE A 41 -0.38 -14.29 -11.29
CA PHE A 41 0.41 -13.45 -12.19
C PHE A 41 1.59 -14.23 -12.77
N PRO A 42 1.36 -15.08 -13.80
CA PRO A 42 2.39 -15.98 -14.34
C PRO A 42 3.41 -15.29 -15.25
N ASP A 43 3.11 -14.11 -15.79
CA ASP A 43 4.03 -13.36 -16.65
C ASP A 43 4.79 -12.35 -15.80
N LEU A 44 6.10 -12.54 -15.71
CA LEU A 44 7.02 -11.72 -14.94
C LEU A 44 8.07 -11.10 -15.86
N ALA A 45 8.35 -9.82 -15.64
CA ALA A 45 9.55 -9.17 -16.14
C ALA A 45 10.26 -8.46 -14.98
N PHE A 46 11.57 -8.65 -14.87
CA PHE A 46 12.41 -7.99 -13.88
C PHE A 46 13.21 -6.86 -14.54
N TYR A 47 13.28 -5.71 -13.88
CA TYR A 47 14.01 -4.54 -14.32
C TYR A 47 14.98 -4.14 -13.22
N GLU A 48 16.26 -4.05 -13.58
CA GLU A 48 17.33 -3.67 -12.67
C GLU A 48 18.30 -2.75 -13.40
N ARG A 49 18.69 -1.67 -12.72
CA ARG A 49 19.74 -0.78 -13.18
C ARG A 49 20.30 0.01 -12.01
N ASP A 50 21.62 0.00 -11.84
CA ASP A 50 22.34 0.78 -10.84
C ASP A 50 21.82 0.56 -9.40
N GLY A 51 21.33 -0.65 -9.10
CA GLY A 51 20.73 -1.01 -7.81
C GLY A 51 19.23 -0.71 -7.68
N SER A 52 18.66 0.10 -8.56
CA SER A 52 17.22 0.32 -8.64
C SER A 52 16.52 -0.89 -9.23
N GLN A 53 15.47 -1.39 -8.57
CA GLN A 53 14.81 -2.64 -8.96
C GLN A 53 13.27 -2.53 -8.98
N ALA A 54 12.66 -3.15 -9.98
CA ALA A 54 11.22 -3.28 -10.12
C ALA A 54 10.83 -4.56 -10.87
N TYR A 55 9.64 -5.07 -10.56
CA TYR A 55 9.00 -6.15 -11.28
C TYR A 55 7.75 -5.65 -11.99
N ARG A 56 7.51 -6.19 -13.19
CA ARG A 56 6.18 -6.20 -13.81
C ARG A 56 5.59 -7.59 -13.65
N PHE A 57 4.48 -7.67 -12.93
CA PHE A 57 3.66 -8.87 -12.83
C PHE A 57 2.43 -8.70 -13.72
N ARG A 58 2.14 -9.69 -14.56
CA ARG A 58 1.03 -9.63 -15.50
C ARG A 58 0.24 -10.93 -15.53
N ASN A 59 -1.06 -10.80 -15.72
CA ASN A 59 -1.96 -11.90 -16.05
C ASN A 59 -2.81 -11.52 -17.27
N GLN A 60 -3.92 -12.22 -17.53
CA GLN A 60 -4.79 -11.90 -18.67
C GLN A 60 -5.64 -10.63 -18.48
N TYR A 61 -5.80 -10.14 -17.24
CA TYR A 61 -6.66 -9.01 -16.89
C TYR A 61 -5.88 -7.76 -16.53
N ASP A 62 -4.79 -7.88 -15.78
CA ASP A 62 -4.15 -6.77 -15.06
C ASP A 62 -2.63 -6.80 -15.22
N CYS A 63 -2.05 -5.61 -15.18
CA CYS A 63 -0.61 -5.37 -15.15
C CYS A 63 -0.25 -4.64 -13.84
N VAL A 64 0.73 -5.14 -13.10
CA VAL A 64 1.17 -4.56 -11.83
C VAL A 64 2.66 -4.25 -11.88
N ILE A 65 3.04 -3.02 -11.58
CA ILE A 65 4.43 -2.62 -11.37
C ILE A 65 4.70 -2.58 -9.86
N ALA A 66 5.56 -3.47 -9.40
CA ALA A 66 6.01 -3.54 -8.02
C ALA A 66 7.45 -3.03 -7.92
N CYS A 67 7.66 -1.89 -7.26
CA CYS A 67 9.01 -1.37 -7.01
C CYS A 67 9.57 -1.97 -5.71
N ARG A 68 10.80 -2.50 -5.79
CA ARG A 68 11.51 -3.03 -4.64
C ARG A 68 12.07 -1.88 -3.80
N GLY A 69 12.09 -2.05 -2.47
CA GLY A 69 12.79 -1.13 -1.57
C GLY A 69 14.15 -1.66 -1.12
N THR A 70 14.79 -0.92 -0.22
CA THR A 70 16.08 -1.26 0.41
C THR A 70 15.98 -2.52 1.29
N GLU A 71 16.98 -3.41 1.27
CA GLU A 71 17.00 -4.65 2.05
C GLU A 71 17.22 -4.42 3.55
N ALA A 72 16.76 -5.35 4.40
CA ALA A 72 16.91 -5.25 5.86
C ALA A 72 18.37 -5.07 6.34
N ASN A 73 19.35 -5.62 5.60
CA ASN A 73 20.76 -5.46 5.92
C ASN A 73 21.25 -4.04 5.62
N GLU A 74 20.84 -3.48 4.48
CA GLU A 74 21.10 -2.08 4.13
C GLU A 74 20.36 -1.11 5.07
N TRP A 75 19.21 -1.52 5.63
CA TRP A 75 18.53 -0.78 6.70
C TRP A 75 19.35 -0.74 7.99
N ASN A 76 20.02 -1.84 8.37
CA ASN A 76 20.92 -1.85 9.51
C ASN A 76 22.15 -0.98 9.25
N ASP A 77 22.67 -0.96 8.03
CA ASP A 77 23.76 -0.08 7.64
C ASP A 77 23.32 1.38 7.64
N ILE A 78 22.14 1.73 7.13
CA ILE A 78 21.55 3.09 7.23
C ILE A 78 21.33 3.50 8.70
N ARG A 79 20.93 2.55 9.56
CA ARG A 79 20.74 2.76 11.00
C ARG A 79 22.07 2.97 11.72
N ALA A 80 23.11 2.23 11.35
CA ALA A 80 24.46 2.35 11.90
C ALA A 80 25.15 3.63 11.40
N ASP A 81 24.99 3.95 10.11
CA ASP A 81 25.43 5.17 9.44
C ASP A 81 24.45 6.32 9.64
N ALA A 82 24.02 6.56 10.89
CA ALA A 82 23.16 7.66 11.31
C ALA A 82 23.72 9.09 11.04
N LYS A 83 24.59 9.26 10.04
CA LYS A 83 24.69 10.46 9.18
C LYS A 83 23.48 10.60 8.23
N VAL A 84 22.27 10.32 8.72
CA VAL A 84 20.97 10.57 8.04
C VAL A 84 20.75 12.07 7.75
N SER A 85 21.68 12.94 8.15
CA SER A 85 21.77 14.32 7.68
C SER A 85 22.03 14.46 6.17
N SER A 86 22.47 13.42 5.46
CA SER A 86 22.64 13.44 4.00
C SER A 86 21.34 13.18 3.22
N VAL A 87 20.36 12.47 3.79
CA VAL A 87 19.01 12.32 3.18
C VAL A 87 18.24 13.65 3.23
N LEU A 88 18.69 14.61 4.03
CA LEU A 88 18.15 15.97 4.08
C LEU A 88 18.73 16.91 3.02
N SER A 89 19.86 16.57 2.38
CA SER A 89 20.67 17.58 1.66
C SER A 89 20.34 17.77 0.18
N GLU A 90 19.51 16.92 -0.43
CA GLU A 90 19.20 17.00 -1.86
C GLU A 90 17.71 17.28 -2.12
N THR A 91 17.21 18.37 -1.56
CA THR A 91 15.79 18.80 -1.61
C THR A 91 15.40 19.63 -2.84
N VAL A 92 16.17 19.54 -3.94
CA VAL A 92 15.94 20.38 -5.12
C VAL A 92 14.93 19.73 -6.07
N GLY A 93 13.67 20.17 -6.03
CA GLY A 93 12.65 19.77 -7.01
C GLY A 93 11.24 19.62 -6.45
N ARG A 94 10.33 19.05 -7.26
CA ARG A 94 8.96 18.70 -6.83
C ARG A 94 8.92 17.39 -6.03
N VAL A 95 9.95 16.55 -6.19
CA VAL A 95 10.09 15.19 -5.65
C VAL A 95 11.48 15.06 -5.01
N HIS A 96 11.63 14.19 -4.01
CA HIS A 96 12.92 13.88 -3.38
C HIS A 96 13.94 13.35 -4.40
N ARG A 97 15.15 13.94 -4.44
CA ARG A 97 16.14 13.67 -5.49
C ARG A 97 16.63 12.23 -5.49
N GLY A 98 16.82 11.62 -4.33
CA GLY A 98 17.21 10.21 -4.22
C GLY A 98 16.18 9.30 -4.91
N PHE A 99 14.90 9.41 -4.54
CA PHE A 99 13.84 8.60 -5.12
C PHE A 99 13.66 8.89 -6.61
N LYS A 100 13.84 10.14 -7.03
CA LYS A 100 13.78 10.51 -8.44
C LYS A 100 14.90 9.84 -9.24
N ARG A 101 16.12 9.77 -8.70
CA ARG A 101 17.27 9.13 -9.36
C ARG A 101 17.00 7.65 -9.61
N GLU A 102 16.58 6.91 -8.57
CA GLU A 102 16.24 5.49 -8.72
C GLU A 102 15.20 5.23 -9.83
N VAL A 103 14.20 6.12 -9.92
CA VAL A 103 13.19 6.04 -10.97
C VAL A 103 13.70 6.54 -12.31
N ASP A 104 14.62 7.50 -12.38
CA ASP A 104 15.26 7.91 -13.64
C ASP A 104 16.00 6.74 -14.30
N ASP A 105 16.61 5.87 -13.50
CA ASP A 105 17.38 4.73 -13.99
C ASP A 105 16.45 3.61 -14.53
N LEU A 106 15.33 3.34 -13.84
CA LEU A 106 14.35 2.34 -14.25
C LEU A 106 13.37 2.80 -15.34
N TRP A 107 12.99 4.08 -15.34
CA TRP A 107 11.85 4.59 -16.11
C TRP A 107 11.93 4.29 -17.61
N PRO A 108 13.07 4.42 -18.32
CA PRO A 108 13.12 4.14 -19.76
C PRO A 108 12.69 2.70 -20.10
N MET A 109 13.02 1.74 -19.25
CA MET A 109 12.64 0.34 -19.44
C MET A 109 11.16 0.11 -19.12
N LEU A 110 10.68 0.69 -18.02
CA LEU A 110 9.26 0.63 -17.63
C LEU A 110 8.36 1.32 -18.67
N GLU A 111 8.74 2.50 -19.15
CA GLU A 111 8.03 3.24 -20.17
C GLU A 111 7.90 2.40 -21.44
N THR A 112 9.01 1.83 -21.93
CA THR A 112 9.00 0.92 -23.09
C THR A 112 8.06 -0.27 -22.89
N ALA A 113 8.08 -0.89 -21.71
CA ALA A 113 7.21 -2.02 -21.39
C ALA A 113 5.72 -1.64 -21.29
N LEU A 114 5.42 -0.38 -20.95
CA LEU A 114 4.08 0.13 -20.76
C LEU A 114 3.48 0.80 -22.01
N MET A 115 4.28 1.14 -23.02
CA MET A 115 3.80 1.75 -24.29
C MET A 115 2.71 0.93 -24.98
N CYS A 116 2.80 -0.40 -24.91
CA CYS A 116 1.84 -1.32 -25.52
C CYS A 116 0.90 -1.98 -24.49
N ASN A 117 0.90 -1.50 -23.23
CA ASN A 117 0.02 -2.05 -22.22
C ASN A 117 -1.43 -1.60 -22.49
N GLN A 118 -2.34 -2.58 -22.55
CA GLN A 118 -3.79 -2.34 -22.77
C GLN A 118 -4.63 -2.81 -21.56
N GLN A 119 -3.96 -3.24 -20.49
CA GLN A 119 -4.60 -3.76 -19.30
C GLN A 119 -4.64 -2.69 -18.21
N PRO A 120 -5.66 -2.71 -17.33
CA PRO A 120 -5.64 -2.04 -16.03
C PRO A 120 -4.24 -2.10 -15.38
N LEU A 121 -3.67 -0.90 -15.15
CA LEU A 121 -2.31 -0.76 -14.64
C LEU A 121 -2.35 -0.38 -13.16
N TRP A 122 -1.64 -1.15 -12.34
CA TRP A 122 -1.55 -0.95 -10.92
C TRP A 122 -0.10 -0.73 -10.51
N PHE A 123 0.09 0.02 -9.43
CA PHE A 123 1.41 0.22 -8.85
C PHE A 123 1.41 -0.19 -7.39
N CYS A 124 2.45 -0.88 -6.96
CA CYS A 124 2.67 -1.15 -5.55
C CYS A 124 4.14 -1.03 -5.15
N GLY A 125 4.37 -0.86 -3.84
CA GLY A 125 5.73 -0.83 -3.30
C GLY A 125 5.74 -0.67 -1.79
N HIS A 126 6.77 -1.26 -1.19
CA HIS A 126 7.03 -1.17 0.24
C HIS A 126 8.25 -0.27 0.50
N SER A 127 8.21 0.54 1.57
CA SER A 127 9.34 1.37 1.98
C SER A 127 9.80 2.34 0.88
N LEU A 128 11.10 2.36 0.53
CA LEU A 128 11.66 3.06 -0.63
C LEU A 128 10.90 2.71 -1.93
N GLY A 129 10.54 1.44 -2.12
CA GLY A 129 9.76 0.99 -3.26
C GLY A 129 8.39 1.67 -3.35
N GLY A 130 7.77 2.00 -2.22
CA GLY A 130 6.53 2.79 -2.19
C GLY A 130 6.72 4.21 -2.72
N ALA A 131 7.88 4.83 -2.45
CA ALA A 131 8.23 6.12 -2.99
C ALA A 131 8.51 6.07 -4.50
N MET A 132 9.24 5.05 -4.95
CA MET A 132 9.50 4.81 -6.37
C MET A 132 8.21 4.57 -7.15
N ALA A 133 7.33 3.70 -6.65
CA ALA A 133 6.02 3.41 -7.25
C ALA A 133 5.15 4.68 -7.37
N THR A 134 5.22 5.58 -6.40
CA THR A 134 4.54 6.89 -6.44
C THR A 134 5.04 7.77 -7.59
N ILE A 135 6.35 7.77 -7.86
CA ILE A 135 6.95 8.54 -8.95
C ILE A 135 6.65 7.89 -10.29
N CYS A 136 6.76 6.56 -10.39
CA CYS A 136 6.42 5.80 -11.59
C CYS A 136 4.96 6.03 -12.00
N ALA A 137 4.01 5.88 -11.07
CA ALA A 137 2.59 6.14 -11.33
C ALA A 137 2.35 7.60 -11.75
N GLY A 138 3.02 8.55 -11.10
CA GLY A 138 2.93 9.97 -11.45
C GLY A 138 3.47 10.28 -12.85
N ARG A 139 4.58 9.67 -13.26
CA ARG A 139 5.12 9.80 -14.63
C ARG A 139 4.18 9.18 -15.64
N CYS A 140 3.65 7.99 -15.35
CA CYS A 140 2.69 7.29 -16.21
C CYS A 140 1.49 8.18 -16.52
N LEU A 141 0.86 8.73 -15.47
CA LEU A 141 -0.29 9.63 -15.57
C LEU A 141 -0.01 10.93 -16.37
N LEU A 142 1.22 11.42 -16.32
CA LEU A 142 1.63 12.67 -16.98
C LEU A 142 2.30 12.45 -18.34
N SER A 143 2.57 11.19 -18.70
CA SER A 143 3.23 10.83 -19.95
C SER A 143 2.24 10.77 -21.11
N HIS A 144 2.78 10.56 -22.30
CA HIS A 144 1.98 10.38 -23.52
C HIS A 144 1.53 8.92 -23.72
N ILE A 145 1.92 7.99 -22.83
CA ILE A 145 1.56 6.58 -22.96
C ILE A 145 0.11 6.39 -22.52
N ASP A 146 -0.68 5.68 -23.32
CA ASP A 146 -2.10 5.43 -23.05
C ASP A 146 -2.29 4.24 -22.08
N SER A 147 -1.58 4.31 -20.96
CA SER A 147 -1.61 3.30 -19.91
C SER A 147 -1.66 4.00 -18.56
N ASN A 148 -2.83 4.51 -18.20
CA ASN A 148 -3.01 5.27 -16.96
C ASN A 148 -3.07 4.35 -15.73
N PRO A 149 -2.52 4.77 -14.58
CA PRO A 149 -2.68 4.03 -13.33
C PRO A 149 -4.14 3.99 -12.86
N GLU A 150 -4.66 2.79 -12.60
CA GLU A 150 -5.95 2.59 -11.93
C GLU A 150 -5.86 2.98 -10.45
N ARG A 151 -4.85 2.46 -9.75
CA ARG A 151 -4.58 2.77 -8.35
C ARG A 151 -3.13 2.45 -7.97
N LEU A 152 -2.62 3.22 -7.03
CA LEU A 152 -1.34 3.01 -6.36
C LEU A 152 -1.56 2.55 -4.93
N PHE A 153 -0.82 1.52 -4.51
CA PHE A 153 -0.77 1.04 -3.14
C PHE A 153 0.65 1.22 -2.60
N SER A 154 0.80 1.84 -1.43
CA SER A 154 2.12 1.87 -0.79
C SER A 154 2.05 1.53 0.68
N PHE A 155 3.07 0.81 1.14
CA PHE A 155 3.17 0.27 2.50
C PHE A 155 4.44 0.82 3.13
N GLY A 156 4.34 1.52 4.27
CA GLY A 156 5.51 2.11 4.93
C GLY A 156 6.23 3.18 4.11
N SER A 157 5.58 3.77 3.10
CA SER A 157 6.23 4.72 2.18
C SER A 157 6.60 6.04 2.86
N PRO A 158 7.81 6.59 2.62
CA PRO A 158 8.16 7.95 3.02
C PRO A 158 7.39 8.99 2.19
N ARG A 159 7.49 10.27 2.58
CA ARG A 159 6.96 11.39 1.81
C ARG A 159 7.78 11.59 0.54
N VAL A 160 7.10 11.65 -0.59
CA VAL A 160 7.75 11.63 -1.92
C VAL A 160 7.92 13.02 -2.50
N GLY A 161 6.90 13.86 -2.38
CA GLY A 161 6.82 15.14 -3.09
C GLY A 161 6.35 16.30 -2.24
N ASN A 162 6.48 17.49 -2.80
CA ASN A 162 5.96 18.73 -2.23
C ASN A 162 4.49 18.96 -2.66
N PRO A 163 3.78 19.96 -2.11
CA PRO A 163 2.38 20.25 -2.48
C PRO A 163 2.16 20.42 -3.98
N ARG A 164 3.15 20.97 -4.70
CA ARG A 164 3.08 21.16 -6.14
C ARG A 164 3.07 19.83 -6.88
N TYR A 165 3.90 18.86 -6.50
CA TYR A 165 3.87 17.51 -7.07
C TYR A 165 2.47 16.89 -6.90
N ILE A 166 1.95 16.90 -5.67
CA ILE A 166 0.65 16.32 -5.32
C ILE A 166 -0.49 16.95 -6.12
N GLN A 167 -0.42 18.26 -6.36
CA GLN A 167 -1.43 18.96 -7.16
C GLN A 167 -1.46 18.48 -8.62
N TYR A 168 -0.29 18.18 -9.20
CA TYR A 168 -0.17 17.71 -10.59
C TYR A 168 -0.47 16.22 -10.72
N THR A 169 -0.04 15.40 -9.77
CA THR A 169 -0.26 13.95 -9.77
C THR A 169 -1.46 13.60 -8.91
N LYS A 170 -2.66 13.76 -9.47
CA LYS A 170 -3.93 13.36 -8.83
C LYS A 170 -4.15 11.85 -8.94
N LEU A 171 -3.28 11.08 -8.31
CA LEU A 171 -3.33 9.62 -8.28
C LEU A 171 -4.39 9.16 -7.27
N ASP A 172 -5.15 8.12 -7.64
CA ASP A 172 -5.83 7.30 -6.64
C ASP A 172 -4.77 6.47 -5.91
N HIS A 173 -4.42 6.90 -4.70
CA HIS A 173 -3.31 6.35 -3.93
C HIS A 173 -3.79 5.98 -2.53
N LEU A 174 -3.67 4.70 -2.18
CA LEU A 174 -3.89 4.19 -0.84
C LEU A 174 -2.55 3.95 -0.14
N ARG A 175 -2.32 4.67 0.94
CA ARG A 175 -1.07 4.62 1.69
C ARG A 175 -1.31 4.00 3.06
N TYR A 176 -0.75 2.81 3.23
CA TYR A 176 -0.80 2.05 4.47
C TYR A 176 0.31 2.51 5.41
N VAL A 177 -0.07 2.81 6.66
CA VAL A 177 0.83 3.26 7.72
C VAL A 177 0.64 2.37 8.93
N ASN A 178 1.69 1.67 9.35
CA ASN A 178 1.65 0.85 10.55
C ASN A 178 2.13 1.62 11.78
N ASN A 179 1.25 1.82 12.75
CA ASN A 179 1.56 2.26 14.11
C ASN A 179 2.73 3.26 14.28
N ASN A 180 3.91 2.76 14.68
CA ASN A 180 5.11 3.57 14.95
C ASN A 180 6.15 3.55 13.83
N ASP A 181 5.79 3.06 12.65
CA ASP A 181 6.64 3.11 11.46
C ASP A 181 7.15 4.54 11.21
N ILE A 182 8.45 4.72 11.42
CA ILE A 182 9.15 6.00 11.32
C ILE A 182 9.33 6.45 9.88
N VAL A 183 9.38 5.50 8.94
CA VAL A 183 9.68 5.75 7.52
C VAL A 183 8.57 6.59 6.91
N THR A 184 7.33 6.32 7.29
CA THR A 184 6.17 7.14 6.91
C THR A 184 6.21 8.58 7.41
N ARG A 185 7.16 8.92 8.29
CA ARG A 185 7.31 10.24 8.88
C ARG A 185 8.50 11.02 8.30
N VAL A 186 9.28 10.43 7.41
CA VAL A 186 10.37 11.13 6.72
C VAL A 186 10.05 11.35 5.23
N PRO A 187 10.60 12.39 4.57
CA PRO A 187 11.24 13.56 5.18
C PRO A 187 10.24 14.39 6.01
N PRO A 188 10.69 15.15 7.02
CA PRO A 188 9.79 15.95 7.86
C PRO A 188 9.00 17.02 7.08
N VAL A 189 7.81 17.34 7.58
CA VAL A 189 6.85 18.28 6.97
C VAL A 189 7.44 19.71 6.80
N TRP A 190 8.34 20.12 7.68
CA TRP A 190 8.99 21.44 7.61
C TRP A 190 10.03 21.55 6.50
N PHE A 191 10.46 20.45 5.89
CA PHE A 191 11.24 20.45 4.65
C PHE A 191 10.37 20.61 3.40
N GLY A 192 9.07 20.93 3.56
CA GLY A 192 8.16 21.19 2.45
C GLY A 192 7.55 19.94 1.82
N TYR A 193 7.86 18.74 2.30
CA TYR A 193 7.23 17.49 1.84
C TYR A 193 5.85 17.27 2.41
N ARG A 194 5.00 16.61 1.64
CA ARG A 194 3.65 16.19 2.02
C ARG A 194 3.40 14.77 1.53
N HIS A 195 2.46 14.09 2.18
CA HIS A 195 1.95 12.81 1.67
C HIS A 195 0.91 13.07 0.58
N CYS A 196 0.93 12.25 -0.46
CA CYS A 196 -0.16 12.08 -1.41
C CYS A 196 -1.04 10.90 -1.00
N GLY A 197 -2.25 10.84 -1.58
CA GLY A 197 -3.18 9.74 -1.36
C GLY A 197 -3.94 9.78 -0.04
N SER A 198 -4.78 8.76 0.15
CA SER A 198 -5.58 8.52 1.34
C SER A 198 -4.81 7.62 2.30
N GLU A 199 -4.71 8.03 3.56
CA GLU A 199 -4.06 7.23 4.61
C GLU A 199 -4.98 6.13 5.15
N ILE A 200 -4.47 4.91 5.16
CA ILE A 200 -5.04 3.77 5.85
C ILE A 200 -4.12 3.44 7.03
N TYR A 201 -4.57 3.74 8.25
CA TYR A 201 -3.75 3.58 9.45
C TYR A 201 -4.03 2.21 10.11
N LEU A 202 -2.97 1.46 10.36
CA LEU A 202 -3.00 0.22 11.13
C LEU A 202 -2.62 0.56 12.57
N ASP A 203 -3.54 0.32 13.50
CA ASP A 203 -3.27 0.59 14.92
C ASP A 203 -2.47 -0.55 15.58
N ARG A 204 -2.00 -0.30 16.81
CA ARG A 204 -1.26 -1.28 17.61
C ARG A 204 -2.05 -2.58 17.89
N GLY A 205 -3.37 -2.53 17.78
CA GLY A 205 -4.24 -3.69 17.97
C GLY A 205 -4.45 -4.50 16.69
N GLY A 206 -3.77 -4.16 15.59
CA GLY A 206 -3.91 -4.83 14.31
C GLY A 206 -5.24 -4.50 13.61
N GLN A 207 -5.83 -3.33 13.88
CA GLN A 207 -7.07 -2.90 13.25
C GLN A 207 -6.85 -1.77 12.24
N ILE A 208 -7.56 -1.85 11.11
CA ILE A 208 -7.58 -0.81 10.08
C ILE A 208 -8.50 0.33 10.53
N ARG A 209 -7.95 1.53 10.71
CA ARG A 209 -8.70 2.75 11.01
C ARG A 209 -8.68 3.72 9.83
N LYS A 210 -9.86 4.26 9.49
CA LYS A 210 -9.95 5.46 8.64
C LYS A 210 -9.41 6.64 9.44
N SER A 211 -8.33 7.25 8.95
CA SER A 211 -7.64 8.32 9.68
C SER A 211 -8.57 9.54 9.89
N ARG A 212 -8.84 9.89 11.14
CA ARG A 212 -9.31 11.22 11.56
C ARG A 212 -8.09 12.01 11.98
N PHE A 213 -7.51 12.82 11.09
CA PHE A 213 -6.40 13.70 11.48
C PHE A 213 -6.89 14.85 12.36
N ALA A 214 -6.42 14.89 13.62
CA ALA A 214 -6.31 16.12 14.40
C ALA A 214 -4.85 16.23 14.90
N GLY A 215 -4.22 17.36 14.59
CA GLY A 215 -2.77 17.55 14.62
C GLY A 215 -2.09 17.38 15.99
N LYS A 216 -0.76 17.25 15.93
CA LYS A 216 0.27 17.62 16.93
C LYS A 216 1.62 17.01 16.51
N THR A 217 2.46 17.80 15.85
CA THR A 217 3.62 17.32 15.07
C THR A 217 4.99 17.54 15.72
N ARG A 218 5.13 18.36 16.77
CA ARG A 218 6.46 18.66 17.36
C ARG A 218 6.81 17.79 18.56
N ASP A 219 5.90 17.70 19.55
CA ASP A 219 6.16 16.96 20.80
C ASP A 219 6.31 15.45 20.58
N ARG A 220 5.63 14.90 19.58
CA ARG A 220 5.76 13.49 19.20
C ARG A 220 7.15 13.16 18.65
N TRP A 221 7.81 14.08 17.95
CA TRP A 221 9.16 13.85 17.41
C TRP A 221 10.21 13.89 18.50
N ILE A 222 10.19 14.91 19.37
CA ILE A 222 11.17 15.05 20.45
C ILE A 222 11.00 13.93 21.48
N GLY A 223 9.76 13.57 21.82
CA GLY A 223 9.47 12.44 22.71
C GLY A 223 9.87 11.09 22.11
N PHE A 224 9.73 10.91 20.80
CA PHE A 224 10.08 9.68 20.10
C PHE A 224 11.59 9.48 19.93
N TRP A 225 12.35 10.54 19.59
CA TRP A 225 13.81 10.46 19.55
C TRP A 225 14.41 10.15 20.93
N ARG A 226 13.82 10.69 22.01
CA ARG A 226 14.18 10.32 23.38
C ARG A 226 13.82 8.87 23.71
N GLY A 227 12.66 8.37 23.27
CA GLY A 227 12.26 6.97 23.46
C GLY A 227 13.12 5.96 22.66
N LEU A 228 13.65 6.37 21.51
CA LEU A 228 14.60 5.58 20.70
C LEU A 228 15.97 5.43 21.41
N LEU A 229 16.41 6.49 22.09
CA LEU A 229 17.61 6.48 22.95
C LEU A 229 17.42 5.60 24.19
N ASP A 230 16.18 5.45 24.68
CA ASP A 230 15.85 4.67 25.87
C ASP A 230 15.63 3.16 25.61
N GLY A 231 15.70 2.70 24.35
CA GLY A 231 15.72 1.26 24.00
C GLY A 231 14.41 0.48 24.24
N LYS A 232 13.27 1.15 24.41
CA LYS A 232 11.98 0.52 24.80
C LYS A 232 11.01 0.20 23.65
N ILE A 233 11.31 0.63 22.42
CA ILE A 233 10.44 0.46 21.24
C ILE A 233 11.34 0.20 20.01
N ASP A 234 11.05 -0.83 19.21
CA ASP A 234 11.70 -1.05 17.92
C ASP A 234 10.79 -0.58 16.75
N PRO A 235 10.89 0.68 16.31
CA PRO A 235 10.07 1.22 15.23
C PRO A 235 10.37 0.62 13.85
N PHE A 236 11.42 -0.21 13.73
CA PHE A 236 11.77 -0.90 12.50
C PHE A 236 11.03 -2.23 12.35
N GLU A 237 10.57 -2.83 13.46
CA GLU A 237 9.70 -4.01 13.42
C GLU A 237 8.33 -3.66 12.79
N ASP A 238 7.74 -2.54 13.21
CA ASP A 238 6.48 -2.01 12.64
C ASP A 238 6.62 -1.66 11.15
N HIS A 239 7.84 -1.48 10.64
CA HIS A 239 8.12 -1.21 9.24
C HIS A 239 8.12 -2.48 8.37
N SER A 240 8.19 -3.69 8.93
CA SER A 240 8.23 -4.91 8.12
C SER A 240 6.95 -5.12 7.30
N ILE A 241 7.08 -5.41 6.00
CA ILE A 241 5.96 -5.72 5.10
C ILE A 241 5.07 -6.86 5.62
N HIS A 242 5.64 -7.80 6.37
CA HIS A 242 4.91 -8.92 6.97
C HIS A 242 3.85 -8.46 7.97
N GLN A 243 4.10 -7.38 8.71
CA GLN A 243 3.13 -6.81 9.65
C GLN A 243 1.96 -6.11 8.91
N TYR A 244 2.25 -5.50 7.77
CA TYR A 244 1.19 -4.96 6.92
C TYR A 244 0.30 -6.07 6.36
N ILE A 245 0.91 -7.15 5.83
CA ILE A 245 0.19 -8.31 5.30
C ILE A 245 -0.65 -8.98 6.39
N SER A 246 -0.10 -9.21 7.58
CA SER A 246 -0.80 -9.90 8.67
C SER A 246 -2.08 -9.16 9.08
N VAL A 247 -2.00 -7.84 9.26
CA VAL A 247 -3.13 -7.00 9.64
C VAL A 247 -4.19 -6.96 8.53
N ILE A 248 -3.79 -6.82 7.26
CA ILE A 248 -4.73 -6.78 6.14
C ILE A 248 -5.42 -8.15 5.96
N ALA A 249 -4.67 -9.24 6.08
CA ALA A 249 -5.21 -10.60 5.99
C ALA A 249 -6.20 -10.89 7.13
N GLN A 250 -5.89 -10.45 8.36
CA GLN A 250 -6.81 -10.57 9.49
C GLN A 250 -8.10 -9.79 9.24
N ALA A 251 -8.01 -8.53 8.80
CA ALA A 251 -9.18 -7.72 8.49
C ALA A 251 -10.06 -8.37 7.39
N LEU A 252 -9.43 -8.97 6.37
CA LEU A 252 -10.15 -9.67 5.30
C LEU A 252 -10.88 -10.92 5.81
N ALA A 253 -10.26 -11.68 6.74
CA ALA A 253 -10.88 -12.84 7.37
C ALA A 253 -12.08 -12.43 8.23
N GLU A 254 -11.94 -11.35 9.02
CA GLU A 254 -13.02 -10.81 9.85
C GLU A 254 -14.23 -10.35 9.02
N ASP A 255 -14.00 -9.66 7.90
CA ASP A 255 -15.05 -9.25 6.96
C ASP A 255 -15.78 -10.47 6.35
N SER A 256 -15.04 -11.48 5.93
CA SER A 256 -15.60 -12.73 5.38
C SER A 256 -16.46 -13.49 6.42
N HIS A 257 -16.02 -13.50 7.69
CA HIS A 257 -16.78 -14.06 8.81
C HIS A 257 -18.02 -13.22 9.17
N ALA A 258 -17.99 -11.91 9.00
CA ALA A 258 -19.16 -11.05 9.21
C ALA A 258 -20.22 -11.27 8.12
N GLU A 259 -19.82 -11.39 6.86
CA GLU A 259 -20.73 -11.67 5.74
C GLU A 259 -21.41 -13.04 5.85
N SER A 260 -20.65 -14.08 6.20
CA SER A 260 -21.19 -15.43 6.43
C SER A 260 -22.18 -15.49 7.61
N ARG A 261 -21.91 -14.78 8.72
CA ARG A 261 -22.88 -14.69 9.84
C ARG A 261 -24.17 -13.97 9.42
N ASN A 262 -24.06 -12.84 8.73
CA ASN A 262 -25.21 -12.07 8.26
C ASN A 262 -26.08 -12.84 7.24
N THR A 263 -25.49 -13.68 6.40
CA THR A 263 -26.23 -14.54 5.46
C THR A 263 -26.99 -15.65 6.19
N VAL A 264 -26.35 -16.33 7.13
CA VAL A 264 -27.00 -17.35 7.98
C VAL A 264 -28.16 -16.77 8.79
N ASP A 265 -27.99 -15.58 9.37
CA ASP A 265 -29.05 -14.92 10.13
C ASP A 265 -30.22 -14.49 9.24
N ARG A 266 -29.95 -14.02 8.01
CA ARG A 266 -30.99 -13.71 7.02
C ARG A 266 -31.76 -14.95 6.56
N GLU A 267 -31.10 -16.09 6.41
CA GLU A 267 -31.75 -17.36 6.06
C GLU A 267 -32.62 -17.89 7.21
N LYS A 268 -32.14 -17.81 8.47
CA LYS A 268 -32.93 -18.15 9.67
C LYS A 268 -34.19 -17.30 9.82
N ILE A 269 -34.11 -16.01 9.50
CA ILE A 269 -35.27 -15.10 9.53
C ILE A 269 -36.29 -15.47 8.44
N LYS A 270 -35.84 -15.92 7.27
CA LYS A 270 -36.72 -16.36 6.17
C LYS A 270 -37.36 -17.74 6.41
N SER A 271 -36.72 -18.61 7.20
CA SER A 271 -37.24 -19.94 7.54
C SER A 271 -38.09 -19.99 8.82
N GLY A 272 -38.37 -18.84 9.45
CA GLY A 272 -39.21 -18.77 10.64
C GLY A 272 -40.67 -19.19 10.37
N PRO A 273 -41.38 -19.81 11.33
CA PRO A 273 -42.73 -20.30 11.11
C PRO A 273 -43.70 -19.16 10.76
N PRO A 274 -44.67 -19.39 9.85
CA PRO A 274 -45.60 -18.35 9.43
C PRO A 274 -46.39 -17.82 10.62
N LYS A 275 -46.41 -16.49 10.78
CA LYS A 275 -47.17 -15.82 11.85
C LYS A 275 -48.64 -16.20 11.77
N THR A 276 -49.12 -16.96 12.74
CA THR A 276 -50.54 -17.30 12.91
C THR A 276 -51.32 -16.00 13.17
N LYS A 277 -52.14 -15.58 12.19
CA LYS A 277 -53.10 -14.48 12.39
C LYS A 277 -54.15 -14.93 13.40
N GLN A 278 -54.08 -14.44 14.63
CA GLN A 278 -55.18 -14.55 15.60
C GLN A 278 -56.31 -13.61 15.18
N THR A 279 -57.38 -14.18 14.65
CA THR A 279 -58.65 -13.50 14.41
C THR A 279 -59.37 -13.29 15.74
N MET A 280 -59.36 -12.07 16.28
CA MET A 280 -60.22 -11.70 17.41
C MET A 280 -61.68 -11.65 16.97
N LYS A 281 -62.48 -12.63 17.42
CA LYS A 281 -63.94 -12.52 17.43
C LYS A 281 -64.36 -11.55 18.55
N LYS A 282 -64.94 -10.40 18.20
CA LYS A 282 -65.68 -9.55 19.14
C LYS A 282 -67.03 -10.21 19.44
N SER A 283 -67.24 -10.59 20.70
CA SER A 283 -68.54 -10.94 21.25
C SER A 283 -69.29 -9.67 21.66
N LEU A 284 -70.47 -9.43 21.06
CA LEU A 284 -71.46 -8.49 21.60
C LEU A 284 -72.41 -9.26 22.54
N ALA A 285 -72.65 -8.70 23.72
CA ALA A 285 -73.87 -8.84 24.52
C ALA A 285 -73.85 -7.81 25.66
N PRO A 286 -75.00 -7.50 26.29
CA PRO A 286 -76.38 -7.87 25.95
C PRO A 286 -77.18 -6.75 25.27
#